data_AF-A0A7S1SZ41-F1
#
_entry.id   AF-A0A7S1SZ41-F1
#
_cell.length_a   1.000
_cell.length_b   1.000
_cell.length_c   1.000
_cell.angle_alpha   90.00
_cell.angle_beta   90.00
_cell.angle_gamma   90.00
#
_symmetry.space_group_name_H-M   'P 1'
#
loop_
_entity.id
_entity.type
_entity.pdbx_description
1 polymer ?
#
loop_
_entity_poly.entity_id
_entity_poly.type
_entity_poly.pdbx_seq_one_letter_code
_entity_poly.pdbx_strand_id
1 'polypeptide(L)'
;GEFSDMEELANQMGLFLQKTNIIRDYLEDITEEPAPRVFWPKEIWGQYGQRLEDFKERENLDAALQCLNHMITNALGHVEACFEYMIKLRNPAIFNFCAIPQMMAMGTLSLCYNNPEVFQGVVKMRRGQTASLVVGMNGMESMYNAYAEFASDINAKCQGVGAAKKNEQVTAATLKEVGKIQEICNKGLARYRKSLTPSQLGVQPPIEMPVRFGVLFLFGGYFAYAWQLGSIRESLGVAASGDWRVDIMQKVRSLASQPNNRTPPTAPT
;
A
#
# COMPACT_ATOMS: atom_id res chain seq x y z
N GLY A 1 13.04 35.08 -7.70
CA GLY A 1 11.81 35.75 -8.20
C GLY A 1 10.95 34.68 -8.80
N GLU A 2 9.64 34.67 -8.59
CA GLU A 2 8.80 33.46 -8.74
C GLU A 2 9.01 32.66 -10.05
N PHE A 3 9.30 33.35 -11.17
CA PHE A 3 9.63 32.71 -12.44
C PHE A 3 10.99 31.96 -12.44
N SER A 4 12.04 32.57 -11.87
CA SER A 4 13.37 31.96 -11.72
C SER A 4 13.32 30.72 -10.81
N ASP A 5 12.45 30.74 -9.80
CA ASP A 5 12.31 29.63 -8.87
C ASP A 5 11.62 28.43 -9.56
N MET A 6 10.66 28.69 -10.45
CA MET A 6 10.02 27.66 -11.28
C MET A 6 10.96 27.06 -12.33
N GLU A 7 11.83 27.87 -12.92
CA GLU A 7 12.83 27.41 -13.88
C GLU A 7 13.83 26.45 -13.23
N GLU A 8 14.31 26.78 -12.02
CA GLU A 8 15.19 25.91 -11.27
C GLU A 8 14.50 24.57 -10.94
N LEU A 9 13.25 24.59 -10.46
CA LEU A 9 12.49 23.37 -10.18
C LEU A 9 12.28 22.51 -11.43
N ALA A 10 11.99 23.13 -12.58
CA ALA A 10 11.86 22.44 -13.86
C ALA A 10 13.18 21.79 -14.29
N ASN A 11 14.31 22.48 -14.08
CA ASN A 11 15.64 21.95 -14.35
C ASN A 11 15.93 20.72 -13.46
N GLN A 12 15.62 20.79 -12.16
CA GLN A 12 15.79 19.66 -11.24
C GLN A 12 14.96 18.44 -11.66
N MET A 13 13.72 18.66 -12.14
CA MET A 13 12.90 17.58 -12.70
C MET A 13 13.52 16.93 -13.95
N GLY A 14 14.07 17.75 -14.85
CA GLY A 14 14.76 17.25 -16.03
C GLY A 14 16.01 16.45 -15.67
N LEU A 15 16.79 16.94 -14.70
CA LEU A 15 17.97 16.24 -14.19
C LEU A 15 17.63 14.89 -13.57
N PHE A 16 16.52 14.78 -12.83
CA PHE A 16 16.09 13.50 -12.26
C PHE A 16 15.82 12.45 -13.35
N LEU A 17 15.08 12.82 -14.40
CA LEU A 17 14.80 11.92 -15.52
C LEU A 17 16.08 11.55 -16.27
N GLN A 18 16.91 12.54 -16.59
CA GLN A 18 18.12 12.33 -17.38
C GLN A 18 19.13 11.46 -16.64
N LYS A 19 19.35 11.71 -15.34
CA LYS A 19 20.24 10.89 -14.51
C LYS A 19 19.73 9.46 -14.38
N THR A 20 18.41 9.28 -14.24
CA THR A 20 17.82 7.93 -14.20
C THR A 20 18.09 7.16 -15.48
N ASN A 21 17.92 7.78 -16.65
CA ASN A 21 18.23 7.15 -17.93
C ASN A 21 19.73 6.82 -18.04
N ILE A 22 20.62 7.77 -17.73
CA ILE A 22 22.08 7.57 -17.73
C ILE A 22 22.50 6.40 -16.81
N ILE A 23 21.86 6.25 -15.65
CA ILE A 23 22.16 5.16 -14.72
C ILE A 23 21.73 3.82 -15.32
N ARG A 24 20.51 3.76 -15.85
CA ARG A 24 19.92 2.52 -16.36
C ARG A 24 20.60 2.04 -17.65
N ASP A 25 20.99 2.96 -18.52
CA ASP A 25 21.51 2.68 -19.87
C ASP A 25 23.03 2.46 -19.93
N TYR A 26 23.69 2.31 -18.77
CA TYR A 26 25.14 2.09 -18.65
C TYR A 26 25.70 1.09 -19.68
N LEU A 27 25.10 -0.11 -19.77
CA LEU A 27 25.63 -1.16 -20.64
C LEU A 27 25.45 -0.84 -22.12
N GLU A 28 24.34 -0.21 -22.49
CA GLU A 28 24.08 0.24 -23.86
C GLU A 28 25.08 1.32 -24.26
N ASP A 29 25.31 2.30 -23.39
CA ASP A 29 26.25 3.40 -23.64
C ASP A 29 27.71 2.91 -23.77
N ILE A 30 28.13 1.99 -22.90
CA ILE A 30 29.53 1.52 -22.86
C ILE A 30 29.85 0.48 -23.94
N THR A 31 28.83 -0.12 -24.57
CA THR A 31 28.99 -1.08 -25.66
C THR A 31 28.73 -0.48 -27.04
N GLU A 32 28.45 0.83 -27.11
CA GLU A 32 28.22 1.52 -28.37
C GLU A 32 29.45 1.51 -29.27
N GLU A 33 29.21 1.29 -30.56
CA GLU A 33 30.22 1.36 -31.61
C GLU A 33 30.02 2.64 -32.45
N PRO A 34 31.09 3.30 -32.94
CA PRO A 34 32.48 2.85 -32.95
C PRO A 34 33.25 3.11 -31.64
N ALA A 35 32.69 3.87 -30.70
CA ALA A 35 33.33 4.20 -29.43
C ALA A 35 32.30 4.28 -28.29
N PRO A 36 32.68 3.87 -27.07
CA PRO A 36 31.79 3.90 -25.92
C PRO A 36 31.40 5.34 -25.56
N ARG A 37 30.15 5.53 -25.17
CA ARG A 37 29.67 6.79 -24.61
C ARG A 37 29.82 6.76 -23.09
N VAL A 38 30.41 7.82 -22.53
CA VAL A 38 30.64 7.93 -21.09
C VAL A 38 29.90 9.14 -20.54
N PHE A 39 28.81 8.88 -19.82
CA PHE A 39 28.01 9.91 -19.16
C PHE A 39 28.18 9.90 -17.63
N TRP A 40 28.67 8.80 -17.05
CA TRP A 40 28.91 8.76 -15.60
C TRP A 40 30.09 9.67 -15.25
N PRO A 41 29.96 10.55 -14.25
CA PRO A 41 30.99 11.51 -13.91
C PRO A 41 32.21 10.81 -13.28
N LYS A 42 33.41 11.16 -13.77
CA LYS A 42 34.68 10.63 -13.28
C LYS A 42 34.91 10.88 -11.79
N GLU A 43 34.35 11.98 -11.28
CA GLU A 43 34.37 12.30 -9.84
C GLU A 43 33.69 11.23 -8.98
N ILE A 44 32.70 10.51 -9.52
CA ILE A 44 32.02 9.41 -8.82
C ILE A 44 32.69 8.09 -9.16
N TRP A 45 32.71 7.68 -10.44
CA TRP A 45 33.18 6.33 -10.79
C TRP A 45 34.69 6.13 -10.56
N GLY A 46 35.48 7.19 -10.63
CA GLY A 46 36.92 7.15 -10.37
C GLY A 46 37.27 6.77 -8.93
N GLN A 47 36.30 6.81 -8.00
CA GLN A 47 36.46 6.32 -6.62
C GLN A 47 36.38 4.79 -6.53
N TYR A 48 35.82 4.13 -7.55
CA TYR A 48 35.51 2.70 -7.55
C TYR A 48 36.28 1.90 -8.60
N GLY A 49 36.90 2.55 -9.59
CA GLY A 49 37.65 1.87 -10.64
C GLY A 49 38.54 2.81 -11.44
N GLN A 50 39.44 2.23 -12.24
CA GLN A 50 40.36 3.00 -13.10
C GLN A 50 39.70 3.42 -14.43
N ARG A 51 38.77 2.61 -14.93
CA ARG A 51 38.01 2.85 -16.15
C ARG A 51 36.56 2.47 -15.94
N LEU A 52 35.66 3.26 -16.51
CA LEU A 52 34.23 2.98 -16.42
C LEU A 52 33.85 1.71 -17.19
N GLU A 53 34.52 1.43 -18.32
CA GLU A 53 34.24 0.26 -19.16
C GLU A 53 34.41 -1.07 -18.43
N ASP A 54 35.28 -1.11 -17.43
CA ASP A 54 35.65 -2.33 -16.71
C ASP A 54 34.51 -2.83 -15.79
N PHE A 55 33.50 -1.99 -15.51
CA PHE A 55 32.37 -2.35 -14.64
C PHE A 55 31.40 -3.37 -15.26
N LYS A 56 31.51 -3.65 -16.57
CA LYS A 56 30.75 -4.74 -17.20
C LYS A 56 31.32 -6.13 -16.86
N GLU A 57 32.57 -6.19 -16.44
CA GLU A 57 33.27 -7.43 -16.12
C GLU A 57 32.88 -7.94 -14.73
N ARG A 58 32.74 -9.25 -14.57
CA ARG A 58 32.23 -9.85 -13.32
C ARG A 58 33.17 -9.63 -12.14
N GLU A 59 34.46 -9.49 -12.42
CA GLU A 59 35.52 -9.28 -11.44
C GLU A 59 35.37 -7.93 -10.73
N ASN A 60 34.81 -6.93 -11.42
CA ASN A 60 34.64 -5.57 -10.89
C ASN A 60 33.22 -5.30 -10.36
N LEU A 61 32.34 -6.30 -10.37
CA LEU A 61 30.92 -6.15 -10.09
C LEU A 61 30.65 -5.55 -8.70
N ASP A 62 31.47 -5.87 -7.71
CA ASP A 62 31.31 -5.33 -6.35
C ASP A 62 31.54 -3.81 -6.29
N ALA A 63 32.61 -3.34 -6.93
CA ALA A 63 32.92 -1.92 -7.01
C ALA A 63 31.94 -1.18 -7.92
N ALA A 64 31.53 -1.81 -9.02
CA ALA A 64 30.51 -1.32 -9.94
C ALA A 64 29.16 -1.11 -9.22
N LEU A 65 28.72 -2.06 -8.40
CA LEU A 65 27.50 -1.94 -7.58
C LEU A 65 27.59 -0.79 -6.57
N GLN A 66 28.75 -0.57 -5.95
CA GLN A 66 28.94 0.57 -5.05
C GLN A 66 28.87 1.90 -5.79
N CYS A 67 29.47 1.99 -6.99
CA CYS A 67 29.36 3.15 -7.86
C CYS A 67 27.91 3.40 -8.30
N LEU A 68 27.18 2.35 -8.68
CA LEU A 68 25.77 2.41 -9.05
C LEU A 68 24.93 2.98 -7.91
N ASN A 69 25.13 2.50 -6.69
CA ASN A 69 24.41 3.01 -5.52
C ASN A 69 24.71 4.50 -5.30
N HIS A 70 25.96 4.95 -5.46
CA HIS A 70 26.32 6.37 -5.36
C HIS A 70 25.61 7.21 -6.43
N MET A 71 25.60 6.76 -7.68
CA MET A 71 24.88 7.44 -8.77
C MET A 71 23.38 7.56 -8.47
N ILE A 72 22.76 6.51 -7.94
CA ILE A 72 21.34 6.52 -7.56
C ILE A 72 21.10 7.48 -6.39
N THR A 73 21.95 7.48 -5.35
CA THR A 73 21.86 8.46 -4.25
C THR A 73 21.89 9.89 -4.76
N ASN A 74 22.76 10.17 -5.73
CA ASN A 74 22.87 11.49 -6.37
C ASN A 74 21.59 11.86 -7.14
N ALA A 75 20.98 10.90 -7.85
CA ALA A 75 19.71 11.12 -8.54
C ALA A 75 18.55 11.37 -7.55
N LEU A 76 18.48 10.62 -6.44
CA LEU A 76 17.42 10.77 -5.43
C LEU A 76 17.38 12.16 -4.80
N GLY A 77 18.51 12.89 -4.76
CA GLY A 77 18.57 14.27 -4.26
C GLY A 77 17.70 15.28 -5.03
N HIS A 78 17.23 14.93 -6.24
CA HIS A 78 16.34 15.80 -7.04
C HIS A 78 14.85 15.62 -6.71
N VAL A 79 14.47 14.55 -6.01
CA VAL A 79 13.06 14.17 -5.82
C VAL A 79 12.26 15.22 -5.04
N GLU A 80 12.88 15.89 -4.08
CA GLU A 80 12.23 16.95 -3.29
C GLU A 80 11.77 18.10 -4.20
N ALA A 81 12.66 18.61 -5.06
CA ALA A 81 12.33 19.64 -6.05
C ALA A 81 11.25 19.16 -7.05
N CYS A 82 11.26 17.87 -7.43
CA CYS A 82 10.18 17.32 -8.25
C CYS A 82 8.82 17.45 -7.54
N PHE A 83 8.72 17.13 -6.26
CA PHE A 83 7.45 17.32 -5.53
C PHE A 83 7.04 18.79 -5.44
N GLU A 84 7.97 19.70 -5.18
CA GLU A 84 7.69 21.14 -5.13
C GLU A 84 7.13 21.67 -6.45
N TYR A 85 7.66 21.20 -7.58
CA TYR A 85 7.13 21.54 -8.90
C TYR A 85 5.72 20.96 -9.10
N MET A 86 5.53 19.67 -8.80
CA MET A 86 4.27 18.97 -9.07
C MET A 86 3.09 19.53 -8.27
N ILE A 87 3.33 20.02 -7.05
CA ILE A 87 2.30 20.67 -6.20
C ILE A 87 1.78 21.97 -6.85
N LYS A 88 2.58 22.63 -7.69
CA LYS A 88 2.21 23.90 -8.35
C LYS A 88 1.40 23.68 -9.63
N LEU A 89 1.38 22.47 -10.18
CA LEU A 89 0.62 22.13 -11.37
C LEU A 89 -0.88 22.02 -11.08
N ARG A 90 -1.68 22.89 -11.72
CA ARG A 90 -3.14 22.92 -11.53
C ARG A 90 -3.92 22.16 -12.59
N ASN A 91 -3.39 22.08 -13.81
CA ASN A 91 -4.06 21.42 -14.92
C ASN A 91 -3.83 19.89 -14.83
N PRO A 92 -4.88 19.07 -14.69
CA PRO A 92 -4.73 17.62 -14.53
C PRO A 92 -4.03 16.93 -15.70
N ALA A 93 -4.22 17.39 -16.94
CA ALA A 93 -3.57 16.82 -18.11
C ALA A 93 -2.06 17.11 -18.11
N ILE A 94 -1.67 18.35 -17.77
CA ILE A 94 -0.26 18.73 -17.61
C ILE A 94 0.36 17.99 -16.43
N PHE A 95 -0.36 17.87 -15.32
CA PHE A 95 0.05 17.09 -14.17
C PHE A 95 0.37 15.66 -14.58
N ASN A 96 -0.55 14.95 -15.24
CA ASN A 96 -0.32 13.56 -15.63
C ASN A 96 0.84 13.42 -16.63
N PHE A 97 0.96 14.34 -17.58
CA PHE A 97 2.09 14.38 -18.52
C PHE A 97 3.44 14.48 -17.80
N CYS A 98 3.54 15.29 -16.75
CA CYS A 98 4.76 15.43 -15.96
C CYS A 98 4.94 14.31 -14.92
N ALA A 99 3.85 13.82 -14.30
CA ALA A 99 3.89 12.85 -13.19
C ALA A 99 4.29 11.45 -13.66
N ILE A 100 3.80 11.03 -14.84
CA ILE A 100 4.03 9.68 -15.35
C ILE A 100 5.54 9.41 -15.54
N PRO A 101 6.30 10.24 -16.28
CA PRO A 101 7.74 10.04 -16.42
C PRO A 101 8.50 10.06 -15.09
N GLN A 102 8.09 10.94 -14.16
CA GLN A 102 8.73 11.09 -12.85
C GLN A 102 8.55 9.84 -11.98
N MET A 103 7.33 9.34 -11.88
CA MET A 103 7.03 8.09 -11.18
C MET A 103 7.77 6.90 -11.82
N MET A 104 7.81 6.84 -13.15
CA MET A 104 8.54 5.79 -13.88
C MET A 104 10.05 5.85 -13.63
N ALA A 105 10.62 7.05 -13.51
CA ALA A 105 12.01 7.23 -13.16
C ALA A 105 12.30 6.73 -11.73
N MET A 106 11.47 7.10 -10.76
CA MET A 106 11.60 6.59 -9.38
C MET A 106 11.49 5.06 -9.32
N GLY A 107 10.54 4.47 -10.04
CA GLY A 107 10.40 3.01 -10.16
C GLY A 107 11.63 2.35 -10.79
N THR A 108 12.19 2.97 -11.83
CA THR A 108 13.43 2.50 -12.48
C THR A 108 14.62 2.55 -11.52
N LEU A 109 14.80 3.65 -10.78
CA LEU A 109 15.86 3.74 -9.76
C LEU A 109 15.70 2.68 -8.68
N SER A 110 14.47 2.40 -8.22
CA SER A 110 14.20 1.30 -7.29
C SER A 110 14.66 -0.05 -7.87
N LEU A 111 14.36 -0.35 -9.13
CA LEU A 111 14.81 -1.59 -9.78
C LEU A 111 16.33 -1.66 -9.96
N CYS A 112 16.98 -0.55 -10.30
CA CYS A 112 18.42 -0.47 -10.49
C CYS A 112 19.20 -0.52 -9.16
N TYR A 113 18.63 -0.07 -8.05
CA TYR A 113 19.34 -0.01 -6.77
C TYR A 113 19.84 -1.37 -6.33
N ASN A 114 21.14 -1.45 -6.07
CA ASN A 114 21.88 -2.64 -5.70
C ASN A 114 21.62 -3.85 -6.63
N ASN A 115 21.43 -3.60 -7.93
CA ASN A 115 21.10 -4.64 -8.91
C ASN A 115 22.25 -4.87 -9.92
N PRO A 116 22.90 -6.05 -9.91
CA PRO A 116 23.99 -6.36 -10.82
C PRO A 116 23.56 -6.48 -12.29
N GLU A 117 22.26 -6.67 -12.56
CA GLU A 117 21.73 -6.77 -13.92
C GLU A 117 21.94 -5.50 -14.74
N VAL A 118 22.13 -4.33 -14.09
CA VAL A 118 22.47 -3.07 -14.78
C VAL A 118 23.76 -3.18 -15.61
N PHE A 119 24.70 -4.02 -15.18
CA PHE A 119 25.99 -4.23 -15.85
C PHE A 119 25.97 -5.39 -16.85
N GLN A 120 24.92 -6.22 -16.85
CA GLN A 120 24.87 -7.48 -17.61
C GLN A 120 23.70 -7.55 -18.60
N GLY A 121 22.74 -6.63 -18.50
CA GLY A 121 21.57 -6.61 -19.35
C GLY A 121 20.71 -5.37 -19.18
N VAL A 122 19.45 -5.48 -19.63
CA VAL A 122 18.51 -4.35 -19.65
C VAL A 122 17.57 -4.44 -18.45
N VAL A 123 17.74 -3.53 -17.49
CA VAL A 123 16.81 -3.36 -16.38
C VAL A 123 15.67 -2.43 -16.81
N LYS A 124 14.44 -2.95 -16.85
CA LYS A 124 13.25 -2.15 -17.19
C LYS A 124 12.02 -2.62 -16.42
N MET A 125 11.11 -1.69 -16.14
CA MET A 125 9.80 -2.03 -15.58
C MET A 125 9.01 -2.90 -16.55
N ARG A 126 8.24 -3.85 -16.00
CA ARG A 126 7.37 -4.72 -16.81
C ARG A 126 6.21 -3.92 -17.39
N ARG A 127 5.86 -4.16 -18.66
CA ARG A 127 4.77 -3.43 -19.36
C ARG A 127 3.44 -3.40 -18.59
N GLY A 128 3.07 -4.52 -17.96
CA GLY A 128 1.85 -4.60 -17.14
C GLY A 128 1.92 -3.74 -15.87
N GLN A 129 3.07 -3.68 -15.21
CA GLN A 129 3.29 -2.81 -14.05
C GLN A 129 3.24 -1.34 -14.46
N THR A 130 3.92 -0.99 -15.55
CA THR A 130 3.86 0.36 -16.12
C THR A 130 2.43 0.76 -16.47
N ALA A 131 1.66 -0.12 -17.13
CA ALA A 131 0.27 0.16 -17.46
C ALA A 131 -0.59 0.39 -16.21
N SER A 132 -0.43 -0.46 -15.18
CA SER A 132 -1.13 -0.30 -13.90
C SER A 132 -0.83 1.05 -13.24
N LEU A 133 0.45 1.44 -13.19
CA LEU A 133 0.87 2.70 -12.59
C LEU A 133 0.37 3.91 -13.39
N VAL A 134 0.39 3.85 -14.72
CA VAL A 134 -0.13 4.91 -15.59
C VAL A 134 -1.64 5.08 -15.42
N VAL A 135 -2.38 3.97 -15.38
CA VAL A 135 -3.85 4.00 -15.17
C VAL A 135 -4.21 4.49 -13.77
N GLY A 136 -3.42 4.12 -12.75
CA GLY A 136 -3.62 4.57 -11.37
C GLY A 136 -3.16 6.00 -11.08
N MET A 137 -2.46 6.66 -12.00
CA MET A 137 -1.94 8.02 -11.81
C MET A 137 -3.05 9.06 -11.97
N ASN A 138 -3.54 9.58 -10.84
CA ASN A 138 -4.62 10.56 -10.83
C ASN A 138 -4.41 11.60 -9.72
N GLY A 139 -3.36 12.41 -9.86
CA GLY A 139 -3.04 13.50 -8.93
C GLY A 139 -1.96 13.15 -7.89
N MET A 140 -1.80 14.06 -6.93
CA MET A 140 -0.71 13.99 -5.94
C MET A 140 -0.80 12.78 -5.00
N GLU A 141 -2.01 12.31 -4.66
CA GLU A 141 -2.17 11.12 -3.81
C GLU A 141 -1.53 9.88 -4.45
N SER A 142 -1.89 9.57 -5.69
CA SER A 142 -1.31 8.45 -6.44
C SER A 142 0.20 8.57 -6.55
N MET A 143 0.71 9.78 -6.77
CA MET A 143 2.15 10.03 -6.86
C MET A 143 2.85 9.77 -5.51
N TYR A 144 2.31 10.27 -4.40
CA TYR A 144 2.89 10.01 -3.07
C TYR A 144 2.88 8.52 -2.71
N ASN A 145 1.79 7.80 -3.02
CA ASN A 145 1.72 6.36 -2.77
C ASN A 145 2.80 5.60 -3.58
N ALA A 146 2.93 5.89 -4.88
CA ALA A 146 3.93 5.25 -5.73
C ALA A 146 5.36 5.53 -5.26
N TYR A 147 5.68 6.80 -4.94
CA TYR A 147 7.01 7.16 -4.43
C TYR A 147 7.29 6.53 -3.06
N ALA A 148 6.30 6.45 -2.16
CA ALA A 148 6.47 5.79 -0.88
C ALA A 148 6.76 4.29 -1.02
N GLU A 149 6.08 3.61 -1.94
CA GLU A 149 6.33 2.20 -2.27
C GLU A 149 7.78 2.01 -2.78
N PHE A 150 8.18 2.75 -3.81
CA PHE A 150 9.54 2.64 -4.36
C PHE A 150 10.63 3.06 -3.37
N ALA A 151 10.37 4.06 -2.53
CA ALA A 151 11.28 4.46 -1.46
C ALA A 151 11.41 3.35 -0.40
N SER A 152 10.32 2.68 -0.05
CA SER A 152 10.33 1.53 0.84
C SER A 152 11.13 0.36 0.27
N ASP A 153 11.02 0.09 -1.03
CA ASP A 153 11.81 -0.94 -1.72
C ASP A 153 13.31 -0.64 -1.64
N ILE A 154 13.72 0.60 -1.93
CA ILE A 154 15.13 1.02 -1.81
C ILE A 154 15.60 0.87 -0.37
N ASN A 155 14.80 1.28 0.61
CA ASN A 155 15.13 1.14 2.04
C ASN A 155 15.33 -0.33 2.43
N ALA A 156 14.43 -1.22 2.01
CA ALA A 156 14.54 -2.66 2.26
C ALA A 156 15.84 -3.24 1.65
N LYS A 157 16.22 -2.79 0.45
CA LYS A 157 17.47 -3.18 -0.20
C LYS A 157 18.72 -2.65 0.53
N CYS A 158 18.64 -1.47 1.16
CA CYS A 158 19.73 -0.93 1.99
C CYS A 158 19.96 -1.76 3.27
N GLN A 159 18.88 -2.30 3.86
CA GLN A 159 18.92 -3.09 5.10
C GLN A 159 19.35 -4.55 4.88
N GLY A 160 19.48 -4.98 3.63
CA GLY A 160 19.97 -6.32 3.29
C GLY A 160 21.38 -6.58 3.83
N VAL A 161 21.59 -7.77 4.42
CA VAL A 161 22.75 -8.19 5.23
C VAL A 161 24.14 -8.00 4.56
N GLY A 162 24.20 -7.81 3.24
CA GLY A 162 25.44 -7.58 2.48
C GLY A 162 25.74 -6.13 2.08
N ALA A 163 24.73 -5.24 2.01
CA ALA A 163 24.91 -3.88 1.47
C ALA A 163 25.53 -2.91 2.50
N ALA A 164 25.15 -3.06 3.78
CA ALA A 164 25.54 -2.14 4.85
C ALA A 164 27.04 -2.15 5.19
N LYS A 165 27.79 -3.21 4.87
CA LYS A 165 29.21 -3.35 5.29
C LYS A 165 30.25 -2.82 4.30
N LYS A 166 29.90 -2.63 3.03
CA LYS A 166 30.90 -2.32 1.98
C LYS A 166 31.00 -0.84 1.62
N ASN A 167 29.93 -0.07 1.80
CA ASN A 167 29.91 1.38 1.56
C ASN A 167 28.91 2.06 2.51
N GLU A 168 29.30 2.14 3.78
CA GLU A 168 28.47 2.67 4.87
C GLU A 168 28.07 4.12 4.62
N GLN A 169 28.98 4.95 4.09
CA GLN A 169 28.72 6.37 3.84
C GLN A 169 27.66 6.60 2.76
N VAL A 170 27.78 5.95 1.59
CA VAL A 170 26.79 6.10 0.52
C VAL A 170 25.45 5.48 0.93
N THR A 171 25.47 4.32 1.61
CA THR A 171 24.24 3.71 2.12
C THR A 171 23.53 4.61 3.12
N ALA A 172 24.27 5.24 4.04
CA ALA A 172 23.72 6.21 4.98
C ALA A 172 23.15 7.45 4.28
N ALA A 173 23.82 7.94 3.24
CA ALA A 173 23.32 9.04 2.42
C ALA A 173 22.04 8.65 1.67
N THR A 174 21.96 7.44 1.09
CA THR A 174 20.74 6.92 0.47
C THR A 174 19.60 6.83 1.48
N LEU A 175 19.85 6.27 2.66
CA LEU A 175 18.84 6.17 3.72
C LEU A 175 18.33 7.55 4.15
N LYS A 176 19.21 8.55 4.19
CA LYS A 176 18.84 9.94 4.47
C LYS A 176 17.91 10.49 3.38
N GLU A 177 18.26 10.36 2.11
CA GLU A 177 17.42 10.87 1.01
C GLU A 177 16.09 10.12 0.91
N VAL A 178 16.11 8.78 1.02
CA VAL A 178 14.90 7.95 1.07
C VAL A 178 14.02 8.33 2.26
N GLY A 179 14.60 8.58 3.44
CA GLY A 179 13.87 9.03 4.63
C GLY A 179 13.15 10.36 4.40
N LYS A 180 13.80 11.33 3.76
CA LYS A 180 13.15 12.61 3.36
C LYS A 180 11.98 12.36 2.41
N ILE A 181 12.17 11.52 1.38
CA ILE A 181 11.12 11.20 0.40
C ILE A 181 9.91 10.58 1.11
N GLN A 182 10.15 9.62 2.02
CA GLN A 182 9.09 9.00 2.81
C GLN A 182 8.38 10.02 3.71
N GLU A 183 9.10 10.94 4.34
CA GLU A 183 8.53 12.00 5.15
C GLU A 183 7.64 12.94 4.33
N ILE A 184 8.09 13.36 3.14
CA ILE A 184 7.31 14.18 2.20
C ILE A 184 6.03 13.45 1.81
N CYS A 185 6.13 12.17 1.42
CA CYS A 185 4.97 11.37 1.02
C CYS A 185 3.98 11.20 2.18
N ASN A 186 4.46 10.88 3.40
CA ASN A 186 3.61 10.71 4.57
C ASN A 186 2.88 12.02 4.96
N LYS A 187 3.59 13.16 4.92
CA LYS A 187 2.98 14.47 5.15
C LYS A 187 1.96 14.81 4.07
N GLY A 188 2.27 14.54 2.81
CA GLY A 188 1.38 14.75 1.67
C GLY A 188 0.09 13.93 1.77
N LEU A 189 0.21 12.64 2.03
CA LEU A 189 -0.92 11.72 2.23
C LEU A 189 -1.75 12.09 3.46
N ALA A 190 -1.12 12.50 4.57
CA ALA A 190 -1.84 12.94 5.76
C ALA A 190 -2.66 14.22 5.50
N ARG A 191 -2.13 15.16 4.71
CA ARG A 191 -2.89 16.36 4.28
C ARG A 191 -4.08 15.97 3.41
N TYR A 192 -3.86 15.07 2.45
CA TYR A 192 -4.92 14.57 1.57
C TYR A 192 -6.04 13.86 2.35
N ARG A 193 -5.69 12.97 3.29
CA ARG A 193 -6.65 12.30 4.19
C ARG A 193 -7.49 13.28 5.00
N LYS A 194 -6.92 14.39 5.45
CA LYS A 194 -7.65 15.44 6.17
C LYS A 194 -8.62 16.24 5.28
N SER A 195 -8.36 16.31 3.98
CA SER A 195 -9.23 17.01 3.02
C SER A 195 -10.39 16.15 2.49
N LEU A 196 -10.33 14.83 2.66
CA LEU A 196 -11.38 13.90 2.23
C LEU A 196 -12.63 14.04 3.11
N THR A 197 -13.82 14.01 2.49
CA THR A 197 -15.09 13.99 3.24
C THR A 197 -15.33 12.61 3.88
N PRO A 198 -16.13 12.51 4.97
CA PRO A 198 -16.43 11.23 5.62
C PRO A 198 -17.00 10.16 4.66
N SER A 199 -17.79 10.57 3.67
CA SER A 199 -18.31 9.71 2.61
C SER A 199 -17.23 9.08 1.72
N GLN A 200 -16.11 9.78 1.49
CA GLN A 200 -15.00 9.31 0.66
C GLN A 200 -14.01 8.44 1.45
N LEU A 201 -13.96 8.59 2.78
CA LEU A 201 -13.17 7.74 3.67
C LEU A 201 -13.79 6.33 3.89
N GLY A 202 -14.91 6.01 3.25
CA GLY A 202 -15.65 4.78 3.51
C GLY A 202 -16.20 4.70 4.94
N VAL A 203 -16.19 5.83 5.68
CA VAL A 203 -16.84 5.94 6.98
C VAL A 203 -18.33 5.99 6.67
N GLN A 204 -19.03 4.89 6.97
CA GLN A 204 -20.49 4.89 6.85
C GLN A 204 -21.04 6.08 7.64
N PRO A 205 -22.00 6.83 7.07
CA PRO A 205 -22.62 7.91 7.82
C PRO A 205 -23.10 7.35 9.16
N PRO A 206 -22.96 8.11 10.27
CA PRO A 206 -23.46 7.65 11.55
C PRO A 206 -24.94 7.28 11.38
N ILE A 207 -25.29 6.03 11.71
CA ILE A 207 -26.68 5.52 11.63
C ILE A 207 -27.62 6.61 12.15
N GLU A 208 -28.61 7.01 11.34
CA GLU A 208 -29.50 8.12 11.72
C GLU A 208 -30.17 7.83 13.07
N MET A 209 -30.29 8.85 13.92
CA MET A 209 -30.87 8.71 15.26
C MET A 209 -32.22 7.95 15.29
N PRO A 210 -33.16 8.15 14.33
CA PRO A 210 -34.40 7.38 14.30
C PRO A 210 -34.18 5.87 14.14
N VAL A 211 -33.22 5.47 13.30
CA VAL A 211 -32.87 4.06 13.08
C VAL A 211 -32.23 3.47 14.34
N ARG A 212 -31.36 4.22 15.03
CA ARG A 212 -30.78 3.80 16.31
C ARG A 212 -31.84 3.57 17.37
N PHE A 213 -32.78 4.50 17.53
CA PHE A 213 -33.90 4.34 18.45
C PHE A 213 -34.81 3.19 18.04
N GLY A 214 -35.05 2.98 16.75
CA GLY A 214 -35.81 1.83 16.25
C GLY A 214 -35.19 0.49 16.60
N VAL A 215 -33.87 0.34 16.41
CA VAL A 215 -33.13 -0.87 16.80
C VAL A 215 -33.16 -1.06 18.33
N LEU A 216 -32.93 0.00 19.10
CA LEU A 216 -32.94 -0.07 20.56
C LEU A 216 -34.33 -0.42 21.11
N PHE A 217 -35.40 0.05 20.45
CA PHE A 217 -36.78 -0.30 20.76
C PHE A 217 -37.10 -1.76 20.41
N LEU A 218 -36.60 -2.28 19.28
CA LEU A 218 -36.73 -3.69 18.92
C LEU A 218 -36.03 -4.60 19.92
N PHE A 219 -34.80 -4.27 20.33
CA PHE A 219 -34.07 -5.02 21.36
C PHE A 219 -34.74 -4.93 22.73
N GLY A 220 -35.22 -3.74 23.14
CA GLY A 220 -35.95 -3.55 24.39
C GLY A 220 -37.29 -4.30 24.41
N GLY A 221 -38.04 -4.27 23.32
CA GLY A 221 -39.29 -5.03 23.17
C GLY A 221 -39.07 -6.53 23.19
N TYR A 222 -38.03 -7.03 22.51
CA TYR A 222 -37.64 -8.44 22.58
C TYR A 222 -37.18 -8.83 23.99
N PHE A 223 -36.41 -7.98 24.66
CA PHE A 223 -35.98 -8.21 26.04
C PHE A 223 -37.16 -8.27 27.01
N ALA A 224 -38.12 -7.33 26.90
CA ALA A 224 -39.34 -7.35 27.71
C ALA A 224 -40.20 -8.60 27.44
N TYR A 225 -40.30 -9.02 26.17
CA TYR A 225 -40.95 -10.27 25.78
C TYR A 225 -40.26 -11.51 26.37
N ALA A 226 -38.93 -11.60 26.25
CA ALA A 226 -38.13 -12.73 26.72
C ALA A 226 -38.12 -12.84 28.25
N TRP A 227 -38.20 -11.72 28.96
CA TRP A 227 -38.15 -11.65 30.42
C TRP A 227 -39.52 -11.49 31.10
N GLN A 228 -40.63 -11.60 30.35
CA GLN A 228 -42.00 -11.54 30.87
C GLN A 228 -42.33 -10.26 31.67
N LEU A 229 -41.67 -9.13 31.35
CA LEU A 229 -41.99 -7.84 31.97
C LEU A 229 -43.26 -7.25 31.31
N GLY A 230 -44.37 -7.35 32.03
CA GLY A 230 -45.68 -6.87 31.57
C GLY A 230 -46.31 -7.80 30.53
N SER A 231 -47.63 -7.82 30.46
CA SER A 231 -48.48 -8.66 29.59
C SER A 231 -48.34 -8.38 28.08
N ILE A 232 -47.16 -7.99 27.60
CA ILE A 232 -46.88 -7.65 26.21
C ILE A 232 -47.13 -8.85 25.28
N ARG A 233 -46.91 -10.08 25.77
CA ARG A 233 -47.30 -11.33 25.08
C ARG A 233 -48.79 -11.39 24.72
N GLU A 234 -49.66 -10.87 25.58
CA GLU A 234 -51.11 -10.87 25.39
C GLU A 234 -51.53 -9.77 24.40
N SER A 235 -50.85 -8.61 24.41
CA SER A 235 -51.15 -7.49 23.50
C SER A 235 -50.79 -7.76 22.03
N LEU A 236 -49.83 -8.65 21.76
CA LEU A 236 -49.39 -9.03 20.41
C LEU A 236 -50.12 -10.28 19.87
N GLY A 237 -51.13 -10.79 20.58
CA GLY A 237 -52.00 -11.87 20.10
C GLY A 237 -51.34 -13.23 19.95
N VAL A 238 -50.14 -13.43 20.49
CA VAL A 238 -49.44 -14.73 20.44
C VAL A 238 -49.92 -15.58 21.62
N ALA A 239 -50.83 -16.51 21.34
CA ALA A 239 -51.34 -17.46 22.32
C ALA A 239 -50.18 -18.27 22.95
N ALA A 240 -50.23 -18.44 24.28
CA ALA A 240 -49.23 -19.19 25.02
C ALA A 240 -49.13 -20.63 24.50
N SER A 241 -47.93 -21.03 24.06
CA SER A 241 -47.59 -22.44 23.90
C SER A 241 -47.86 -23.16 25.24
N GLY A 242 -48.66 -24.22 25.19
CA GLY A 242 -49.29 -24.88 26.33
C GLY A 242 -48.38 -25.09 27.55
N ASP A 243 -48.95 -24.76 28.70
CA ASP A 243 -48.34 -24.99 30.01
C ASP A 243 -48.23 -26.51 30.25
N TRP A 244 -47.00 -27.03 30.24
CA TRP A 244 -46.67 -28.45 30.41
C TRP A 244 -47.29 -29.07 31.69
N ARG A 245 -47.62 -28.23 32.68
CA ARG A 245 -48.30 -28.65 33.92
C ARG A 245 -49.73 -29.11 33.69
N VAL A 246 -50.44 -28.49 32.75
CA VAL A 246 -51.83 -28.84 32.41
C VAL A 246 -51.87 -30.16 31.63
N ASP A 247 -50.88 -30.37 30.77
CA ASP A 247 -50.73 -31.59 29.96
C ASP A 247 -50.39 -32.81 30.85
N ILE A 248 -49.54 -32.62 31.88
CA ILE A 248 -49.27 -33.65 32.89
C ILE A 248 -50.51 -33.94 33.75
N MET A 249 -51.25 -32.91 34.18
CA MET A 249 -52.48 -33.10 34.97
C MET A 249 -53.55 -33.87 34.19
N GLN A 250 -53.73 -33.60 32.90
CA GLN A 250 -54.65 -34.36 32.05
C GLN A 250 -54.20 -35.80 31.84
N LYS A 251 -52.89 -36.03 31.67
CA LYS A 251 -52.31 -37.38 31.52
C LYS A 251 -52.44 -38.22 32.80
N VAL A 252 -52.22 -37.62 33.97
CA VAL A 252 -52.43 -38.26 35.28
C VAL A 252 -53.91 -38.57 35.51
N ARG A 253 -54.82 -37.67 35.13
CA ARG A 253 -56.27 -37.88 35.24
C ARG A 253 -56.78 -39.02 34.36
N SER A 254 -56.22 -39.20 33.16
CA SER A 254 -56.55 -40.31 32.26
C SER A 254 -56.03 -41.68 32.74
N LEU A 255 -54.94 -41.69 33.53
CA LEU A 255 -54.38 -42.91 34.12
C LEU A 255 -55.15 -43.33 35.39
N ALA A 256 -55.77 -42.39 36.09
CA ALA A 256 -56.58 -42.65 37.28
C ALA A 256 -58.01 -43.15 36.97
N SER A 257 -58.46 -43.14 35.71
CA SER A 257 -59.82 -43.52 35.29
C SER A 257 -59.92 -44.90 34.63
N GLN A 258 -58.89 -45.74 34.66
CA GLN A 258 -59.01 -47.13 34.19
C GLN A 258 -59.54 -48.04 35.32
N PRO A 259 -60.70 -48.71 35.14
CA PRO A 259 -61.21 -49.66 36.12
C PRO A 259 -60.35 -50.93 36.17
N ASN A 260 -59.96 -51.29 37.39
CA ASN A 260 -59.17 -52.45 37.76
C ASN A 260 -59.96 -53.76 37.52
N ASN A 261 -59.74 -54.44 36.40
CA ASN A 261 -60.19 -55.82 36.19
C ASN A 261 -58.97 -56.74 35.95
N ARG A 262 -58.35 -57.17 37.04
CA ARG A 262 -57.53 -58.38 37.08
C ARG A 262 -58.42 -59.55 37.51
N THR A 263 -58.67 -60.49 36.61
CA THR A 263 -59.01 -61.87 36.98
C THR A 263 -57.81 -62.79 36.69
N PRO A 264 -57.62 -63.89 37.47
CA PRO A 264 -56.33 -64.55 37.68
C PRO A 264 -56.04 -65.67 36.66
N PRO A 265 -54.84 -66.26 36.67
CA PRO A 265 -54.40 -67.23 35.68
C PRO A 265 -54.93 -68.64 35.96
N THR A 266 -55.28 -69.39 34.92
CA THR A 266 -55.42 -70.86 34.99
C THR A 266 -54.41 -71.50 34.04
N ALA A 267 -53.54 -72.32 34.62
CA ALA A 267 -52.56 -73.17 33.96
C ALA A 267 -53.18 -74.56 33.64
N PRO A 268 -52.41 -75.60 33.28
CA PRO A 268 -52.41 -76.20 31.96
C PRO A 268 -52.99 -77.63 31.92
N THR A 269 -53.35 -78.10 30.71
CA THR A 269 -53.19 -79.50 30.25
C THR A 269 -53.11 -79.49 28.73
#